data_AF-A0A7S0UFD5-F1
#
_entry.id   AF-A0A7S0UFD5-F1
#
_cell.length_a   1.000
_cell.length_b   1.000
_cell.length_c   1.000
_cell.angle_alpha   90.00
_cell.angle_beta   90.00
_cell.angle_gamma   90.00
#
_symmetry.space_group_name_H-M   'P 1'
#
loop_
_entity.id
_entity.type
_entity.pdbx_description
1 polymer ?
#
loop_
_entity_poly.entity_id
_entity_poly.type
_entity_poly.pdbx_seq_one_letter_code
_entity_poly.pdbx_strand_id
1 'polypeptide(L)'
;MREFELRHVFPISASQFAALFVKSPFFEQQFHARFLPGSSAVVSDWVEQGKDAWTRVVFSSIREQNGDQTQETPVMEQQQYSALNPSTDSEIDFTARVLPQTSLTAEPVFEIFMRTSIAPVAASRCSVGVHCEVHSRAGKGYLMRGLNDMAERKLEAEARSKYTTWMALATQALTDASLRDSEVPFDPPADFRNQDEM
;
A
#
# COMPACT_ATOMS: atom_id res chain seq x y z
N MET A 1 8.21 -18.37 3.82
CA MET A 1 8.11 -17.44 2.67
C MET A 1 6.89 -17.83 1.87
N ARG A 2 5.94 -16.91 1.78
CA ARG A 2 4.70 -17.04 1.02
C ARG A 2 4.62 -15.88 0.05
N GLU A 3 4.12 -16.15 -1.14
CA GLU A 3 3.97 -15.15 -2.19
C GLU A 3 2.64 -15.27 -2.91
N PHE A 4 2.15 -14.15 -3.45
CA PHE A 4 1.03 -14.16 -4.38
C PHE A 4 1.15 -13.02 -5.39
N GLU A 5 0.62 -13.26 -6.59
CA GLU A 5 0.44 -12.24 -7.63
C GLU A 5 -1.07 -12.07 -7.93
N LEU A 6 -1.52 -10.81 -8.05
CA LEU A 6 -2.87 -10.46 -8.49
C LEU A 6 -2.78 -9.40 -9.58
N ARG A 7 -3.69 -9.43 -10.56
CA ARG A 7 -3.72 -8.43 -11.63
C ARG A 7 -5.16 -8.00 -11.95
N HIS A 8 -5.35 -6.70 -12.14
CA HIS A 8 -6.62 -6.11 -12.55
C HIS A 8 -6.41 -5.08 -13.67
N VAL A 9 -7.46 -4.79 -14.44
CA VAL A 9 -7.44 -3.76 -15.49
C VAL A 9 -8.49 -2.71 -15.15
N PHE A 10 -8.08 -1.45 -15.08
CA PHE A 10 -8.96 -0.32 -14.77
C PHE A 10 -9.22 0.53 -16.02
N PRO A 11 -10.44 1.08 -16.18
CA PRO A 11 -10.80 1.98 -17.27
C PRO A 11 -10.42 3.44 -16.98
N ILE A 12 -9.21 3.68 -16.47
CA ILE A 12 -8.58 5.00 -16.31
C ILE A 12 -7.10 4.91 -16.72
N SER A 13 -6.47 6.05 -16.99
CA SER A 13 -5.04 6.05 -17.32
C SER A 13 -4.18 5.60 -16.13
N ALA A 14 -2.96 5.14 -16.41
CA ALA A 14 -2.01 4.75 -15.37
C ALA A 14 -1.68 5.92 -14.43
N SER A 15 -1.54 7.13 -14.98
CA SER A 15 -1.30 8.36 -14.23
C SER A 15 -2.47 8.73 -13.30
N GLN A 16 -3.71 8.60 -13.78
CA GLN A 16 -4.91 8.83 -12.98
C GLN A 16 -5.03 7.79 -11.86
N PHE A 17 -4.74 6.52 -12.15
CA PHE A 17 -4.75 5.47 -11.13
C PHE A 17 -3.69 5.74 -10.05
N ALA A 18 -2.44 6.04 -10.43
CA ALA A 18 -1.36 6.37 -9.50
C ALA A 18 -1.69 7.59 -8.62
N ALA A 19 -2.37 8.60 -9.19
CA ALA A 19 -2.77 9.80 -8.46
C ALA A 19 -3.73 9.51 -7.30
N LEU A 20 -4.57 8.47 -7.37
CA LEU A 20 -5.43 8.07 -6.25
C LEU A 20 -4.62 7.75 -4.99
N PHE A 21 -3.40 7.23 -5.15
CA PHE A 21 -2.55 6.79 -4.03
C PHE A 21 -1.64 7.89 -3.51
N VAL A 22 -1.10 8.70 -4.41
CA VAL A 22 -0.11 9.71 -4.07
C VAL A 22 -0.76 11.03 -3.67
N LYS A 23 -1.93 11.36 -4.25
CA LYS A 23 -2.50 12.71 -4.22
C LYS A 23 -3.87 12.84 -3.57
N SER A 24 -4.51 11.74 -3.16
CA SER A 24 -5.86 11.78 -2.57
C SER A 24 -5.85 11.39 -1.09
N PRO A 25 -5.67 12.36 -0.17
CA PRO A 25 -5.88 12.16 1.25
C PRO A 25 -7.26 11.60 1.59
N PHE A 26 -8.30 11.97 0.82
CA PHE A 26 -9.63 11.44 1.03
C PHE A 26 -9.71 9.95 0.66
N PHE A 27 -9.12 9.54 -0.47
CA PHE A 27 -9.00 8.13 -0.83
C PHE A 27 -8.23 7.35 0.24
N GLU A 28 -7.14 7.92 0.75
CA GLU A 28 -6.32 7.34 1.81
C GLU A 28 -7.09 7.21 3.15
N GLN A 29 -7.83 8.24 3.55
CA GLN A 29 -8.69 8.19 4.74
C GLN A 29 -9.78 7.13 4.60
N GLN A 30 -10.45 7.06 3.45
CA GLN A 30 -11.48 6.04 3.16
C GLN A 30 -10.87 4.63 3.17
N PHE A 31 -9.65 4.49 2.67
CA PHE A 31 -8.91 3.23 2.75
C PHE A 31 -8.63 2.82 4.19
N HIS A 32 -8.02 3.69 4.99
CA HIS A 32 -7.71 3.37 6.38
C HIS A 32 -8.97 3.08 7.20
N ALA A 33 -10.05 3.84 6.98
CA ALA A 33 -11.33 3.62 7.66
C ALA A 33 -11.94 2.24 7.36
N ARG A 34 -11.77 1.72 6.13
CA ARG A 34 -12.30 0.42 5.71
C ARG A 34 -11.39 -0.75 6.05
N PHE A 35 -10.08 -0.58 5.88
CA PHE A 35 -9.11 -1.65 6.11
C PHE A 35 -8.79 -1.83 7.59
N LEU A 36 -8.74 -0.73 8.35
CA LEU A 36 -8.42 -0.74 9.78
C LEU A 36 -9.56 -0.14 10.61
N PRO A 37 -10.77 -0.75 10.58
CA PRO A 37 -11.93 -0.18 11.26
C PRO A 37 -11.65 0.03 12.75
N GLY A 38 -11.86 1.26 13.20
CA GLY A 38 -11.65 1.67 14.58
C GLY A 38 -10.20 1.94 14.98
N SER A 39 -9.21 1.69 14.12
CA SER A 39 -7.81 2.02 14.40
C SER A 39 -7.43 3.37 13.81
N SER A 40 -6.43 4.04 14.38
CA SER A 40 -5.84 5.24 13.80
C SER A 40 -4.65 4.87 12.92
N ALA A 41 -4.50 5.58 11.80
CA ALA A 41 -3.30 5.59 10.99
C ALA A 41 -2.73 7.00 11.00
N VAL A 42 -1.42 7.11 11.18
CA VAL A 42 -0.65 8.34 11.04
C VAL A 42 0.19 8.18 9.77
N VAL A 43 -0.15 8.98 8.75
CA VAL A 43 0.52 8.97 7.45
C VAL A 43 1.41 10.21 7.39
N SER A 44 2.70 10.04 7.09
CA SER A 44 3.58 11.17 6.83
C SER A 44 3.40 11.70 5.41
N ASP A 45 3.81 12.95 5.19
CA ASP A 45 3.94 13.50 3.83
C ASP A 45 4.95 12.70 3.00
N TRP A 46 4.80 12.78 1.68
CA TRP A 46 5.77 12.26 0.72
C TRP A 46 7.03 13.13 0.72
N VAL A 47 8.19 12.47 0.81
CA VAL A 47 9.51 13.08 0.76
C VAL A 47 10.23 12.60 -0.50
N GLU A 48 10.67 13.53 -1.34
CA GLU A 48 11.44 13.23 -2.54
C GLU A 48 12.82 12.64 -2.17
N GLN A 49 13.18 11.51 -2.79
CA GLN A 49 14.47 10.83 -2.58
C GLN A 49 15.40 10.93 -3.80
N GLY A 50 14.89 11.47 -4.91
CA GLY A 50 15.62 11.63 -6.17
C GLY A 50 14.66 11.93 -7.31
N LYS A 51 15.20 12.01 -8.54
CA LYS A 51 14.40 12.21 -9.73
C LYS A 51 13.43 11.02 -9.86
N ASP A 52 12.14 11.31 -9.84
CA ASP A 52 11.06 10.32 -10.03
C ASP A 52 10.87 9.31 -8.88
N ALA A 53 11.36 9.58 -7.67
CA ALA A 53 11.18 8.71 -6.50
C ALA A 53 10.81 9.46 -5.22
N TRP A 54 9.80 8.97 -4.51
CA TRP A 54 9.29 9.54 -3.26
C TRP A 54 9.06 8.47 -2.22
N THR A 55 9.24 8.82 -0.95
CA THR A 55 9.02 7.91 0.17
C THR A 55 8.16 8.55 1.24
N ARG A 56 7.37 7.75 1.95
CA ARG A 56 6.70 8.15 3.18
C ARG A 56 6.61 6.99 4.16
N VAL A 57 6.21 7.29 5.38
CA VAL A 57 5.98 6.29 6.41
C VAL A 57 4.54 6.39 6.90
N VAL A 58 3.91 5.23 7.08
CA VAL A 58 2.59 5.06 7.66
C VAL A 58 2.73 4.25 8.94
N PHE A 59 2.33 4.84 10.06
CA PHE A 59 2.20 4.15 11.33
C PHE A 59 0.74 3.79 11.55
N SER A 60 0.47 2.53 11.87
CA SER A 60 -0.88 2.06 12.14
C SER A 60 -0.88 0.97 13.20
N SER A 61 -2.06 0.58 13.67
CA SER A 61 -2.25 -0.57 14.54
C SER A 61 -3.26 -1.53 13.93
N ILE A 62 -2.94 -2.82 13.90
CA ILE A 62 -3.92 -3.86 13.58
C ILE A 62 -4.59 -4.26 14.89
N ARG A 63 -5.92 -4.17 14.93
CA ARG A 63 -6.74 -4.65 16.05
C ARG A 63 -7.16 -6.09 15.83
N GLU A 64 -6.89 -6.93 16.82
CA GLU A 64 -7.37 -8.30 16.87
C GLU A 64 -8.27 -8.49 18.09
N GLN A 65 -9.47 -9.03 17.88
CA GLN A 65 -10.34 -9.46 18.97
C GLN A 65 -10.05 -10.92 19.32
N ASN A 66 -9.61 -11.16 20.55
CA ASN A 66 -9.42 -12.49 21.13
C ASN A 66 -10.40 -12.65 22.30
N GLY A 67 -11.64 -13.07 21.98
CA GLY A 67 -12.74 -13.09 22.95
C GLY A 67 -13.09 -11.68 23.42
N ASP A 68 -13.05 -11.44 24.73
CA ASP A 68 -13.33 -10.12 25.33
C ASP A 68 -12.12 -9.16 25.33
N GLN A 69 -10.94 -9.63 24.89
CA GLN A 69 -9.72 -8.82 24.86
C GLN A 69 -9.43 -8.30 23.45
N THR A 70 -9.21 -7.00 23.33
CA THR A 70 -8.70 -6.37 22.11
C THR A 70 -7.19 -6.24 22.22
N GLN A 71 -6.47 -6.82 21.28
CA GLN A 71 -5.03 -6.69 21.14
C GLN A 71 -4.71 -5.76 19.96
N GLU A 72 -3.84 -4.77 20.18
CA GLU A 72 -3.35 -3.86 19.14
C GLU A 72 -1.90 -4.19 18.80
N THR A 73 -1.61 -4.46 17.53
CA THR A 73 -0.24 -4.72 17.05
C THR A 73 0.24 -3.53 16.23
N PRO A 74 1.32 -2.83 16.66
CA PRO A 74 1.85 -1.70 15.91
C PRO A 74 2.51 -2.17 14.61
N VAL A 75 2.21 -1.44 13.53
CA VAL A 75 2.77 -1.67 12.20
C VAL A 75 3.38 -0.36 11.71
N MET A 76 4.65 -0.44 11.30
CA MET A 76 5.31 0.63 10.57
C MET A 76 5.46 0.20 9.12
N GLU A 77 4.87 0.97 8.22
CA GLU A 77 4.94 0.75 6.78
C GLU A 77 5.72 1.87 6.12
N GLN A 78 6.80 1.53 5.44
CA GLN A 78 7.50 2.42 4.54
C GLN A 78 6.93 2.24 3.14
N GLN A 79 6.52 3.32 2.50
CA GLN A 79 6.03 3.32 1.13
C GLN A 79 7.02 4.08 0.26
N GLN A 80 7.31 3.54 -0.91
CA GLN A 80 8.14 4.16 -1.93
C GLN A 80 7.40 4.17 -3.26
N TYR A 81 7.13 5.36 -3.77
CA TYR A 81 6.61 5.56 -5.11
C TYR A 81 7.78 5.83 -6.06
N SER A 82 7.82 5.11 -7.19
CA SER A 82 8.82 5.29 -8.25
C SER A 82 8.12 5.42 -9.60
N ALA A 83 8.29 6.54 -10.29
CA ALA A 83 7.82 6.70 -11.66
C ALA A 83 8.90 6.15 -12.61
N LEU A 84 8.79 4.87 -12.96
CA LEU A 84 9.76 4.17 -13.82
C LEU A 84 9.83 4.76 -15.23
N ASN A 85 8.68 5.13 -15.76
CA ASN A 85 8.57 5.96 -16.95
C ASN A 85 7.60 7.11 -16.61
N PRO A 86 8.08 8.37 -16.52
CA PRO A 86 7.27 9.51 -16.11
C PRO A 86 5.97 9.68 -16.91
N SER A 87 5.93 9.15 -18.14
CA SER A 87 4.79 9.26 -19.04
C SER A 87 3.79 8.11 -18.97
N THR A 88 4.16 6.93 -18.43
CA THR A 88 3.35 5.72 -18.61
C THR A 88 3.35 4.75 -17.44
N ASP A 89 4.49 4.52 -16.81
CA ASP A 89 4.69 3.38 -15.91
C ASP A 89 5.11 3.86 -14.52
N SER A 90 4.46 3.31 -13.51
CA SER A 90 4.83 3.59 -12.12
C SER A 90 4.77 2.34 -11.28
N GLU A 91 5.61 2.31 -10.26
CA GLU A 91 5.61 1.28 -9.24
C GLU A 91 5.46 1.92 -7.86
N ILE A 92 4.75 1.23 -6.99
CA ILE A 92 4.63 1.58 -5.59
C ILE A 92 5.07 0.37 -4.77
N ASP A 93 6.22 0.50 -4.13
CA ASP A 93 6.78 -0.47 -3.21
C ASP A 93 6.32 -0.16 -1.78
N PHE A 94 5.76 -1.16 -1.12
CA PHE A 94 5.32 -1.12 0.26
C PHE A 94 6.16 -2.11 1.05
N THR A 95 6.85 -1.63 2.08
CA THR A 95 7.58 -2.45 3.03
C THR A 95 6.95 -2.25 4.40
N ALA A 96 6.15 -3.23 4.84
CA ALA A 96 5.54 -3.21 6.16
C ALA A 96 6.35 -4.07 7.13
N ARG A 97 6.67 -3.48 8.28
CA ARG A 97 7.35 -4.12 9.41
C ARG A 97 6.36 -4.28 10.55
N VAL A 98 6.10 -5.54 10.94
CA VAL A 98 5.29 -5.85 12.12
C VAL A 98 6.22 -5.81 13.34
N LEU A 99 6.01 -4.79 14.17
CA LEU A 99 6.91 -4.51 15.29
C LEU A 99 6.45 -5.24 16.55
N PRO A 100 7.38 -5.71 17.41
CA PRO A 100 7.02 -6.25 18.71
C PRO A 100 6.29 -5.19 19.54
N GLN A 101 5.22 -5.58 20.24
CA GLN A 101 4.45 -4.67 21.11
C GLN A 101 5.29 -4.01 22.22
N THR A 102 6.41 -4.62 22.58
CA THR A 102 7.26 -4.19 23.69
C THR A 102 8.30 -3.14 23.29
N SER A 103 8.59 -2.95 22.00
CA SER A 103 9.53 -1.93 21.54
C SER A 103 9.45 -1.67 20.03
N LEU A 104 9.31 -0.39 19.66
CA LEU A 104 9.40 0.08 18.27
C LEU A 104 10.84 0.03 17.70
N THR A 105 11.85 -0.16 18.55
CA THR A 105 13.26 -0.28 18.15
C THR A 105 13.74 -1.73 18.07
N ALA A 106 12.89 -2.69 18.43
CA ALA A 106 13.22 -4.11 18.34
C ALA A 106 13.14 -4.61 16.89
N GLU A 107 13.89 -5.68 16.60
CA GLU A 107 13.85 -6.31 15.28
C GLU A 107 12.43 -6.77 14.93
N PRO A 108 11.96 -6.52 13.69
CA PRO A 108 10.62 -6.94 13.28
C PRO A 108 10.52 -8.46 13.29
N VAL A 109 9.40 -8.97 13.81
CA VAL A 109 9.14 -10.41 13.85
C VAL A 109 8.83 -10.93 12.44
N PHE A 110 8.14 -10.10 11.66
CA PHE A 110 7.79 -10.33 10.27
C PHE A 110 8.01 -9.06 9.44
N GLU A 111 8.43 -9.26 8.20
CA GLU A 111 8.49 -8.22 7.16
C GLU A 111 7.61 -8.65 5.99
N ILE A 112 6.77 -7.73 5.53
CA ILE A 112 5.93 -7.91 4.35
C ILE A 112 6.42 -6.94 3.29
N PHE A 113 6.79 -7.47 2.14
CA PHE A 113 7.12 -6.70 0.96
C PHE A 113 5.95 -6.83 -0.01
N MET A 114 5.37 -5.71 -0.43
CA MET A 114 4.30 -5.67 -1.40
C MET A 114 4.67 -4.67 -2.48
N ARG A 115 4.79 -5.12 -3.72
CA ARG A 115 5.03 -4.29 -4.89
C ARG A 115 3.74 -4.16 -5.68
N THR A 116 3.34 -2.93 -5.96
CA THR A 116 2.22 -2.61 -6.86
C THR A 116 2.77 -2.00 -8.13
N SER A 117 2.64 -2.70 -9.25
CA SER A 117 3.05 -2.19 -10.57
C SER A 117 1.83 -1.69 -11.34
N ILE A 118 1.93 -0.48 -11.89
CA ILE A 118 0.88 0.17 -12.67
C ILE A 118 1.44 0.46 -14.07
N ALA A 119 0.89 -0.20 -15.08
CA ALA A 119 1.34 -0.08 -16.47
C ALA A 119 0.16 0.30 -17.39
N PRO A 120 0.37 1.09 -18.45
CA PRO A 120 -0.70 1.42 -19.37
C PRO A 120 -1.02 0.19 -20.23
N VAL A 121 -2.29 0.07 -20.60
CA VAL A 121 -2.74 -0.88 -21.63
C VAL A 121 -3.27 -0.12 -22.84
N ALA A 122 -3.84 1.08 -22.61
CA ALA A 122 -4.24 2.06 -23.61
C ALA A 122 -4.25 3.46 -22.98
N ALA A 123 -4.49 4.52 -23.76
CA ALA A 123 -4.49 5.91 -23.27
C ALA A 123 -5.37 6.11 -22.01
N SER A 124 -6.55 5.49 -21.97
CA SER A 124 -7.51 5.57 -20.86
C SER A 124 -7.68 4.24 -20.09
N ARG A 125 -6.68 3.34 -20.14
CA ARG A 125 -6.74 2.04 -19.46
C ARG A 125 -5.39 1.65 -18.90
N CYS A 126 -5.35 1.15 -17.67
CA CYS A 126 -4.14 0.62 -17.04
C CYS A 126 -4.34 -0.79 -16.50
N SER A 127 -3.24 -1.54 -16.40
CA SER A 127 -3.15 -2.78 -15.65
C SER A 127 -2.44 -2.50 -14.34
N VAL A 128 -2.99 -3.04 -13.26
CA VAL A 128 -2.45 -2.95 -11.91
C VAL A 128 -2.15 -4.36 -11.45
N GLY A 129 -0.87 -4.63 -11.18
CA GLY A 129 -0.39 -5.89 -10.65
C GLY A 129 0.10 -5.72 -9.22
N VAL A 130 -0.13 -6.70 -8.36
CA VAL A 130 0.47 -6.74 -7.02
C VAL A 130 1.19 -8.05 -6.81
N HIS A 131 2.47 -7.95 -6.44
CA HIS A 131 3.29 -9.04 -5.94
C HIS A 131 3.51 -8.83 -4.44
N CYS A 132 3.33 -9.86 -3.63
CA CYS A 132 3.53 -9.76 -2.18
C CYS A 132 4.38 -10.92 -1.69
N GLU A 133 5.27 -10.65 -0.74
CA GLU A 133 6.12 -11.62 -0.06
C GLU A 133 6.07 -11.43 1.45
N VAL A 134 5.92 -12.52 2.20
CA VAL A 134 5.98 -12.52 3.67
C VAL A 134 7.23 -13.25 4.15
N HIS A 135 8.04 -12.55 4.93
CA HIS A 135 9.30 -13.03 5.49
C HIS A 135 9.22 -13.10 7.01
N SER A 136 9.49 -14.27 7.57
CA SER A 136 9.61 -14.46 9.02
C SER A 136 11.07 -14.39 9.46
N ARG A 137 11.36 -13.64 10.53
CA ARG A 137 12.71 -13.56 11.11
C ARG A 137 12.90 -14.48 12.32
N ALA A 138 11.87 -15.21 12.75
CA ALA A 138 11.92 -16.07 13.93
C ALA A 138 12.74 -17.37 13.73
N GLY A 139 13.48 -17.79 14.77
CA GLY A 139 14.49 -18.84 14.75
C GLY A 139 14.04 -20.27 14.40
N LYS A 140 15.02 -21.11 13.99
CA LYS A 140 14.87 -22.44 13.33
C LYS A 140 14.40 -23.61 14.23
N GLY A 141 13.47 -23.43 15.17
CA GLY A 141 12.87 -24.52 15.96
C GLY A 141 11.60 -25.11 15.32
N TYR A 142 11.31 -26.41 15.43
CA TYR A 142 10.11 -27.04 14.84
C TYR A 142 8.78 -26.46 15.36
N LEU A 143 8.67 -26.18 16.67
CA LEU A 143 7.50 -25.49 17.26
C LEU A 143 7.37 -24.05 16.74
N MET A 144 8.50 -23.36 16.58
CA MET A 144 8.54 -22.01 16.01
C MET A 144 8.15 -22.02 14.53
N ARG A 145 8.50 -23.06 13.76
CA ARG A 145 8.07 -23.21 12.36
C ARG A 145 6.55 -23.35 12.23
N GLY A 146 5.90 -24.15 13.07
CA GLY A 146 4.43 -24.29 13.02
C GLY A 146 3.69 -23.01 13.38
N LEU A 147 4.18 -22.27 14.38
CA LEU A 147 3.65 -20.95 14.74
C LEU A 147 3.91 -19.91 13.64
N ASN A 148 5.10 -19.93 13.04
CA ASN A 148 5.44 -19.07 11.91
C ASN A 148 4.56 -19.38 10.69
N ASP A 149 4.26 -20.63 10.39
CA ASP A 149 3.41 -20.99 9.24
C ASP A 149 1.98 -20.44 9.38
N MET A 150 1.41 -20.51 10.59
CA MET A 150 0.09 -19.93 10.87
C MET A 150 0.12 -18.41 10.80
N ALA A 151 1.16 -17.78 11.36
CA ALA A 151 1.34 -16.33 11.31
C ALA A 151 1.58 -15.84 9.87
N GLU A 152 2.42 -16.52 9.09
CA GLU A 152 2.66 -16.21 7.67
C GLU A 152 1.36 -16.32 6.85
N ARG A 153 0.51 -17.33 7.10
CA ARG A 153 -0.81 -17.44 6.44
C ARG A 153 -1.74 -16.30 6.81
N LYS A 154 -1.77 -15.91 8.09
CA LYS A 154 -2.59 -14.80 8.56
C LYS A 154 -2.14 -13.49 7.91
N LEU A 155 -0.83 -13.22 7.90
CA LEU A 155 -0.26 -12.04 7.27
C LEU A 155 -0.47 -12.02 5.74
N GLU A 156 -0.38 -13.17 5.07
CA GLU A 156 -0.73 -13.29 3.64
C GLU A 156 -2.21 -12.94 3.41
N ALA A 157 -3.11 -13.44 4.25
CA ALA A 157 -4.54 -13.14 4.17
C ALA A 157 -4.83 -11.65 4.42
N GLU A 158 -4.17 -11.04 5.40
CA GLU A 158 -4.26 -9.59 5.67
C GLU A 158 -3.73 -8.75 4.50
N ALA A 159 -2.58 -9.12 3.93
CA ALA A 159 -2.03 -8.46 2.75
C ALA A 159 -2.97 -8.56 1.54
N ARG A 160 -3.61 -9.71 1.34
CA ARG A 160 -4.63 -9.91 0.30
C ARG A 160 -5.89 -9.09 0.57
N SER A 161 -6.33 -9.02 1.83
CA SER A 161 -7.46 -8.19 2.27
C SER A 161 -7.19 -6.71 2.00
N LYS A 162 -5.98 -6.23 2.36
CA LYS A 162 -5.50 -4.88 2.09
C LYS A 162 -5.63 -4.53 0.61
N TYR A 163 -5.09 -5.39 -0.26
CA TYR A 163 -5.15 -5.20 -1.71
C TYR A 163 -6.59 -5.21 -2.24
N THR A 164 -7.42 -6.14 -1.77
CA THR A 164 -8.81 -6.25 -2.22
C THR A 164 -9.61 -4.99 -1.85
N THR A 165 -9.41 -4.46 -0.64
CA THR A 165 -10.01 -3.20 -0.21
C THR A 165 -9.52 -2.02 -1.06
N TRP A 166 -8.24 -1.98 -1.43
CA TRP A 166 -7.73 -0.99 -2.38
C TRP A 166 -8.40 -1.07 -3.75
N MET A 167 -8.45 -2.26 -4.36
CA MET A 167 -9.05 -2.40 -5.68
C MET A 167 -10.54 -2.05 -5.68
N ALA A 168 -11.26 -2.39 -4.60
CA ALA A 168 -12.66 -2.02 -4.43
C ALA A 168 -12.84 -0.51 -4.31
N LEU A 169 -11.99 0.18 -3.55
CA LEU A 169 -12.02 1.65 -3.45
C LEU A 169 -11.63 2.34 -4.75
N ALA A 170 -10.58 1.87 -5.43
CA ALA A 170 -10.19 2.40 -6.73
C ALA A 170 -11.31 2.24 -7.76
N THR A 171 -12.01 1.10 -7.74
CA THR A 171 -13.21 0.89 -8.57
C THR A 171 -14.32 1.88 -8.22
N GLN A 172 -14.57 2.15 -6.93
CA GLN A 172 -15.58 3.14 -6.53
C GLN A 172 -15.19 4.57 -6.93
N ALA A 173 -13.90 4.90 -6.89
CA ALA A 173 -13.40 6.16 -7.41
C ALA A 173 -13.67 6.30 -8.92
N LEU A 174 -13.94 5.21 -9.67
CA LEU A 174 -14.38 5.29 -11.07
C LEU A 174 -15.80 5.85 -11.23
N THR A 175 -16.61 5.86 -10.17
CA THR A 175 -18.00 6.32 -10.22
C THR A 175 -18.26 7.53 -9.32
N ASP A 176 -17.45 7.71 -8.28
CA ASP A 176 -17.59 8.80 -7.31
C ASP A 176 -16.46 9.82 -7.49
N ALA A 177 -16.82 10.98 -8.02
CA ALA A 177 -15.87 12.08 -8.24
C ALA A 177 -15.28 12.62 -6.93
N SER A 178 -15.98 12.51 -5.79
CA SER A 178 -15.46 12.95 -4.49
C SER A 178 -14.24 12.15 -4.03
N LEU A 179 -14.08 10.91 -4.51
CA LEU A 179 -12.88 10.09 -4.28
C LEU A 179 -11.68 10.51 -5.14
N ARG A 180 -11.94 11.29 -6.21
CA ARG A 180 -10.93 11.85 -7.12
C ARG A 180 -10.57 13.29 -6.77
N ASP A 181 -11.55 14.04 -6.28
CA ASP A 181 -11.41 15.46 -5.95
C ASP A 181 -10.82 15.64 -4.56
N SER A 182 -9.56 16.01 -4.56
CA SER A 182 -8.89 16.61 -3.41
C SER A 182 -7.82 17.54 -3.97
N GLU A 183 -8.07 18.84 -3.85
CA GLU A 183 -7.11 19.93 -4.06
C GLU A 183 -5.97 19.87 -3.02
N VAL A 184 -5.19 18.79 -3.01
CA VAL A 184 -3.82 18.88 -2.49
C VAL A 184 -2.95 19.19 -3.69
N PRO A 185 -2.34 20.39 -3.77
CA PRO A 185 -1.39 20.69 -4.82
C PRO A 185 -0.18 19.78 -4.64
N PHE A 186 -0.17 18.65 -5.34
CA PHE A 186 1.08 18.09 -5.83
C PHE A 186 1.46 18.96 -7.02
N ASP A 187 2.54 19.71 -6.91
CA ASP A 187 3.23 20.24 -8.08
C ASP A 187 4.05 19.09 -8.65
N PRO A 188 3.57 18.35 -9.68
CA PRO A 188 4.46 17.47 -10.39
C PRO A 188 5.57 18.32 -11.02
N PRO A 189 6.81 17.83 -11.12
CA PRO A 189 7.87 18.52 -11.84
C PRO A 189 7.37 18.99 -13.21
N ALA A 190 7.84 20.14 -13.68
CA ALA A 190 7.33 20.88 -14.84
C ALA A 190 7.11 20.05 -16.12
N ASP A 191 7.71 18.86 -16.20
CA ASP A 191 7.56 17.89 -17.29
C ASP A 191 6.16 17.25 -17.38
N PHE A 192 5.33 17.31 -16.33
CA PHE A 192 3.93 16.84 -16.37
C PHE A 192 2.93 17.87 -16.90
N ARG A 193 3.27 19.17 -16.90
CA ARG A 193 2.34 20.23 -17.36
C ARG A 193 2.31 20.39 -18.88
N ASN A 194 3.27 19.81 -19.60
CA ASN A 194 3.55 20.15 -20.99
C ASN A 194 3.03 19.14 -22.04
N GLN A 195 1.97 18.36 -21.75
CA GLN A 195 1.48 17.38 -22.74
C GLN A 195 -0.05 17.28 -22.92
N ASP A 196 -0.87 18.11 -22.25
CA ASP A 196 -2.30 18.21 -22.59
C ASP A 196 -2.59 19.25 -23.72
N GLU A 197 -1.56 19.87 -24.31
CA GLU A 197 -1.67 20.85 -25.40
C GLU A 197 -0.99 20.45 -26.72
N MET A 198 -0.76 19.15 -26.99
CA MET A 198 -0.28 18.70 -28.32
C MET A 198 -1.10 17.56 -28.92
#